data_AF-A0A7K5WQJ7-F1
#
_entry.id   AF-A0A7K5WQJ7-F1
#
_cell.length_a   1.000
_cell.length_b   1.000
_cell.length_c   1.000
_cell.angle_alpha   90.00
_cell.angle_beta   90.00
_cell.angle_gamma   90.00
#
_symmetry.space_group_name_H-M   'P 1'
#
loop_
_entity.id
_entity.type
_entity.pdbx_description
1 polymer ?
#
loop_
_entity_poly.entity_id
_entity_poly.type
_entity_poly.pdbx_seq_one_letter_code
_entity_poly.pdbx_strand_id
1 'polypeptide(L)'
;QGILREGLEDVAQFFKAHGSCRLPLSPSLLVKGIVPRDCSYFNSNAVPLKLSFQNVDPLGENIRVIFKCGDDLRQDMLTLQMIRIMNKIWVQEGLDMRMVIFRCFSTGRGRGMVEMIPNAETLRKIQVEHGVTGSFKDRPLADWLQKHNPKEDEYEKAVENFIYSCAGCCVATYVLGICDRHNDNIMLKTTGHMFHIDFGRFLGHAQMFGNIKRDRAPFVFTSDMAYVINGGDKPSSRFHDFVDLCCQAYNLIRKHTHLFLNLLGLMLSCGIPELSDLEDLKYVYDALRPQDSDADATTYFTRLIESSLGSVATKLNFFIHNLAQMKFTGSDARPTLSFAPRTHTLKTSGRIRDVFLCRHERVFNPSKGYTYVVKVQRDNEVTFVQRTFEEFQELHNKLRLLFPSSLLPSFPSRFVIGRSRGEAAAERRKEELNGYIWHLIHAAPEVAE
;
A
#
# COMPACT_ATOMS: atom_id res chain seq x y z
N GLN A 1 -7.52 -16.47 -9.65
CA GLN A 1 -7.89 -16.06 -11.03
C GLN A 1 -9.14 -16.77 -11.57
N GLY A 2 -9.37 -18.07 -11.31
CA GLY A 2 -10.58 -18.77 -11.78
C GLY A 2 -11.90 -18.13 -11.34
N ILE A 3 -12.06 -17.87 -10.03
CA ILE A 3 -13.24 -17.20 -9.45
C ILE A 3 -13.52 -15.84 -10.11
N LEU A 4 -12.48 -15.06 -10.40
CA LEU A 4 -12.65 -13.76 -11.06
C LEU A 4 -13.20 -13.94 -12.47
N ARG A 5 -12.72 -14.93 -13.23
CA ARG A 5 -13.18 -15.15 -14.60
C ARG A 5 -14.65 -15.56 -14.64
N GLU A 6 -15.04 -16.49 -13.78
CA GLU A 6 -16.43 -16.93 -13.62
C GLU A 6 -17.35 -15.75 -13.29
N GLY A 7 -17.01 -14.94 -12.28
CA GLY A 7 -17.81 -13.76 -11.94
C GLY A 7 -17.86 -12.69 -13.04
N LEU A 8 -16.82 -12.58 -13.87
CA LEU A 8 -16.82 -11.66 -15.02
C LEU A 8 -17.71 -12.16 -16.17
N GLU A 9 -17.98 -13.46 -16.28
CA GLU A 9 -18.91 -14.01 -17.27
C GLU A 9 -20.35 -13.59 -16.95
N ASP A 10 -20.74 -13.60 -15.68
CA ASP A 10 -22.05 -13.10 -15.23
C ASP A 10 -22.24 -11.63 -15.58
N VAL A 11 -21.21 -10.80 -15.33
CA VAL A 11 -21.22 -9.38 -15.68
C VAL A 11 -21.31 -9.20 -17.19
N ALA A 12 -20.59 -10.01 -17.97
CA ALA A 12 -20.69 -9.97 -19.43
C ALA A 12 -22.09 -10.37 -19.92
N GLN A 13 -22.73 -11.35 -19.29
CA GLN A 13 -24.11 -11.75 -19.60
C GLN A 13 -25.12 -10.65 -19.24
N PHE A 14 -24.92 -9.95 -18.12
CA PHE A 14 -25.71 -8.77 -17.78
C PHE A 14 -25.70 -7.73 -18.91
N PHE A 15 -24.52 -7.39 -19.45
CA PHE A 15 -24.42 -6.44 -20.56
C PHE A 15 -25.00 -6.96 -21.87
N LYS A 16 -24.92 -8.27 -22.14
CA LYS A 16 -25.62 -8.87 -23.29
C LYS A 16 -27.15 -8.71 -23.20
N ALA A 17 -27.70 -8.81 -21.99
CA ALA A 17 -29.14 -8.70 -21.77
C ALA A 17 -29.65 -7.25 -21.71
N HIS A 18 -28.87 -6.33 -21.12
CA HIS A 18 -29.33 -4.95 -20.83
C HIS A 18 -28.70 -3.87 -21.74
N GLY A 19 -27.65 -4.21 -22.49
CA GLY A 19 -26.95 -3.32 -23.41
C GLY A 19 -26.00 -2.33 -22.75
N SER A 20 -26.45 -1.57 -21.73
CA SER A 20 -25.60 -0.60 -21.02
C SER A 20 -26.11 -0.30 -19.60
N CYS A 21 -25.23 0.24 -18.76
CA CYS A 21 -25.61 0.77 -17.45
C CYS A 21 -24.74 1.97 -17.03
N ARG A 22 -25.22 2.76 -16.07
CA ARG A 22 -24.47 3.88 -15.49
C ARG A 22 -23.73 3.41 -14.24
N LEU A 23 -22.48 3.85 -14.07
CA LEU A 23 -21.72 3.53 -12.87
C LEU A 23 -22.14 4.43 -11.68
N PRO A 24 -22.22 3.91 -10.45
CA PRO A 24 -22.57 4.68 -9.25
C PRO A 24 -21.65 5.87 -8.97
N LEU A 25 -20.40 5.83 -9.46
CA LEU A 25 -19.41 6.90 -9.28
C LEU A 25 -19.85 8.23 -9.91
N SER A 26 -20.60 8.19 -11.01
CA SER A 26 -21.17 9.38 -11.64
C SER A 26 -22.23 8.97 -12.66
N PRO A 27 -23.40 9.65 -12.69
CA PRO A 27 -24.41 9.44 -13.72
C PRO A 27 -23.86 9.62 -15.15
N SER A 28 -22.81 10.41 -15.35
CA SER A 28 -22.22 10.62 -16.68
C SER A 28 -21.42 9.41 -17.20
N LEU A 29 -21.04 8.46 -16.35
CA LEU A 29 -20.26 7.29 -16.74
C LEU A 29 -21.17 6.16 -17.23
N LEU A 30 -21.38 6.09 -18.54
CA LEU A 30 -22.18 5.04 -19.18
C LEU A 30 -21.27 3.97 -19.79
N VAL A 31 -21.50 2.71 -19.42
CA VAL A 31 -20.69 1.55 -19.83
C VAL A 31 -21.55 0.50 -20.54
N LYS A 32 -20.98 -0.22 -21.51
CA LYS A 32 -21.68 -1.25 -22.32
C LYS A 32 -21.10 -2.65 -22.21
N GLY A 33 -20.07 -2.84 -21.42
CA GLY A 33 -19.39 -4.13 -21.30
C GLY A 33 -18.29 -4.10 -20.26
N ILE A 34 -17.82 -5.29 -19.90
CA ILE A 34 -16.62 -5.49 -19.09
C ILE A 34 -15.48 -5.96 -20.00
N VAL A 35 -14.24 -5.62 -19.67
CA VAL A 35 -13.03 -6.03 -20.40
C VAL A 35 -12.23 -6.99 -19.52
N PRO A 36 -12.48 -8.32 -19.60
CA PRO A 36 -11.96 -9.27 -18.61
C PRO A 36 -10.43 -9.31 -18.50
N ARG A 37 -9.74 -9.13 -19.62
CA ARG A 37 -8.26 -9.10 -19.69
C ARG A 37 -7.63 -7.97 -18.89
N ASP A 38 -8.36 -6.89 -18.63
CA ASP A 38 -7.88 -5.71 -17.91
C ASP A 38 -8.34 -5.72 -16.44
N CYS A 39 -9.08 -6.76 -16.03
CA CYS A 39 -9.57 -6.95 -14.68
C CYS A 39 -8.61 -7.84 -13.88
N SER A 40 -8.37 -7.50 -12.61
CA SER A 40 -7.46 -8.25 -11.74
C SER A 40 -7.82 -8.02 -10.27
N TYR A 41 -7.18 -8.76 -9.36
CA TYR A 41 -7.11 -8.34 -7.97
C TYR A 41 -5.92 -7.40 -7.78
N PHE A 42 -6.01 -6.51 -6.80
CA PHE A 42 -4.83 -5.83 -6.27
C PHE A 42 -4.13 -6.72 -5.24
N ASN A 43 -2.80 -6.66 -5.21
CA ASN A 43 -1.99 -7.38 -4.23
C ASN A 43 -1.93 -6.56 -2.92
N SER A 44 -3.01 -6.61 -2.14
CA SER A 44 -3.11 -5.97 -0.82
C SER A 44 -3.91 -6.84 0.15
N ASN A 45 -3.89 -6.52 1.45
CA ASN A 45 -4.60 -7.29 2.48
C ASN A 45 -6.11 -7.39 2.23
N ALA A 46 -6.73 -6.32 1.74
CA ALA A 46 -8.18 -6.28 1.45
C ALA A 46 -8.53 -6.88 0.09
N VAL A 47 -7.54 -7.24 -0.73
CA VAL A 47 -7.67 -7.87 -2.06
C VAL A 47 -8.78 -7.23 -2.93
N PRO A 48 -8.80 -5.89 -3.13
CA PRO A 48 -9.84 -5.25 -3.90
C PRO A 48 -9.76 -5.62 -5.38
N LEU A 49 -10.89 -5.48 -6.08
CA LEU A 49 -11.01 -5.80 -7.50
C LEU A 49 -10.69 -4.58 -8.36
N LYS A 50 -9.78 -4.74 -9.31
CA LYS A 50 -9.63 -3.83 -10.45
C LYS A 50 -10.60 -4.28 -11.54
N LEU A 51 -11.54 -3.42 -11.92
CA LEU A 51 -12.50 -3.65 -12.99
C LEU A 51 -12.28 -2.64 -14.11
N SER A 52 -12.37 -3.10 -15.36
CA SER A 52 -12.23 -2.27 -16.56
C SER A 52 -13.48 -2.42 -17.40
N PHE A 53 -14.24 -1.33 -17.54
CA PHE A 53 -15.49 -1.31 -18.29
C PHE A 53 -15.29 -0.63 -19.65
N GLN A 54 -15.97 -1.15 -20.67
CA GLN A 54 -16.01 -0.52 -21.98
C GLN A 54 -16.92 0.70 -21.94
N ASN A 55 -16.36 1.86 -22.29
CA ASN A 55 -17.11 3.10 -22.41
C ASN A 55 -18.13 3.01 -23.57
N VAL A 56 -19.31 3.57 -23.38
CA VAL A 56 -20.29 3.68 -24.48
C VAL A 56 -19.76 4.61 -25.56
N ASP A 57 -19.12 5.71 -25.17
CA ASP A 57 -18.49 6.65 -26.09
C ASP A 57 -17.38 5.94 -26.89
N PRO A 58 -17.50 5.85 -28.23
CA PRO A 58 -16.52 5.17 -29.07
C PRO A 58 -15.15 5.87 -29.10
N LEU A 59 -15.08 7.15 -28.73
CA LEU A 59 -13.81 7.90 -28.62
C LEU A 59 -13.26 7.89 -27.19
N GLY A 60 -14.03 7.39 -26.23
CA GLY A 60 -13.64 7.34 -24.82
C GLY A 60 -12.80 6.11 -24.49
N GLU A 61 -11.81 6.30 -23.60
CA GLU A 61 -11.05 5.19 -23.02
C GLU A 61 -11.94 4.31 -22.12
N ASN A 62 -11.48 3.07 -21.87
CA ASN A 62 -12.11 2.18 -20.90
C ASN A 62 -12.15 2.83 -19.50
N ILE A 63 -13.29 2.71 -18.84
CA ILE A 63 -13.50 3.26 -17.50
C ILE A 63 -13.01 2.23 -16.47
N ARG A 64 -11.95 2.57 -15.74
CA ARG A 64 -11.35 1.71 -14.72
C ARG A 64 -11.82 2.12 -13.33
N VAL A 65 -12.25 1.14 -12.56
CA VAL A 65 -12.71 1.33 -11.18
C VAL A 65 -12.10 0.28 -10.27
N ILE A 66 -11.97 0.63 -9.00
CA ILE A 66 -11.60 -0.27 -7.92
C ILE A 66 -12.90 -0.61 -7.18
N PHE A 67 -13.27 -1.88 -7.13
CA PHE A 67 -14.37 -2.35 -6.31
C PHE A 67 -13.82 -2.94 -5.01
N LYS A 68 -14.20 -2.35 -3.89
CA LYS A 68 -13.80 -2.77 -2.54
C LYS A 68 -14.96 -3.51 -1.86
N CYS A 69 -14.64 -4.61 -1.19
CA CYS A 69 -15.56 -5.39 -0.38
C CYS A 69 -14.86 -5.70 0.95
N GLY A 70 -15.53 -5.43 2.07
CA GLY A 70 -14.96 -5.47 3.42
C GLY A 70 -14.69 -4.10 4.03
N ASP A 71 -14.55 -3.05 3.21
CA ASP A 71 -14.21 -1.69 3.66
C ASP A 71 -15.44 -0.77 3.75
N ASP A 72 -15.50 0.09 4.76
CA ASP A 72 -16.53 1.11 4.88
C ASP A 72 -16.15 2.41 4.14
N LEU A 73 -16.52 2.49 2.86
CA LEU A 73 -16.21 3.64 2.01
C LEU A 73 -16.94 4.94 2.38
N ARG A 74 -17.82 4.94 3.39
CA ARG A 74 -18.45 6.18 3.88
C ARG A 74 -17.40 7.15 4.43
N GLN A 75 -16.32 6.63 5.01
CA GLN A 75 -15.19 7.42 5.50
C GLN A 75 -14.43 8.10 4.36
N ASP A 76 -14.10 7.34 3.31
CA ASP A 76 -13.47 7.89 2.09
C ASP A 76 -14.34 8.95 1.43
N MET A 77 -15.65 8.69 1.31
CA MET A 77 -16.59 9.65 0.75
C MET A 77 -16.63 10.95 1.54
N LEU A 78 -16.73 10.87 2.87
CA LEU A 78 -16.76 12.05 3.73
C LEU A 78 -15.44 12.83 3.64
N THR A 79 -14.30 12.15 3.73
CA THR A 79 -12.98 12.78 3.62
C THR A 79 -12.80 13.47 2.27
N LEU A 80 -13.11 12.79 1.16
CA LEU A 80 -13.07 13.39 -0.18
C LEU A 80 -14.01 14.58 -0.31
N GLN A 81 -15.18 14.55 0.32
CA GLN A 81 -16.12 15.66 0.31
C GLN A 81 -15.56 16.87 1.07
N MET A 82 -14.91 16.68 2.21
CA MET A 82 -14.24 17.77 2.93
C MET A 82 -13.09 18.35 2.09
N ILE A 83 -12.30 17.50 1.42
CA ILE A 83 -11.23 17.94 0.51
C ILE A 83 -11.78 18.73 -0.68
N ARG A 84 -12.95 18.35 -1.25
CA ARG A 84 -13.63 19.13 -2.30
C ARG A 84 -13.98 20.53 -1.84
N ILE A 85 -14.44 20.66 -0.60
CA ILE A 85 -14.79 21.95 -0.02
C ILE A 85 -13.53 22.79 0.22
N MET A 86 -12.45 22.20 0.75
CA MET A 86 -11.16 22.88 0.86
C MET A 86 -10.68 23.40 -0.50
N ASN A 87 -10.70 22.55 -1.52
CA ASN A 87 -10.30 22.93 -2.88
C ASN A 87 -11.17 24.05 -3.46
N LYS A 88 -12.48 24.02 -3.20
CA LYS A 88 -13.38 25.09 -3.63
C LYS A 88 -13.04 26.42 -2.95
N ILE A 89 -12.76 26.42 -1.65
CA ILE A 89 -12.35 27.61 -0.90
C ILE A 89 -11.04 28.16 -1.47
N TRP A 90 -10.01 27.33 -1.64
CA TRP A 90 -8.73 27.77 -2.18
C TRP A 90 -8.89 28.40 -3.58
N VAL A 91 -9.61 27.74 -4.49
CA VAL A 91 -9.83 28.26 -5.85
C VAL A 91 -10.60 29.58 -5.84
N GLN A 92 -11.58 29.75 -4.94
CA GLN A 92 -12.32 31.01 -4.80
C GLN A 92 -11.44 32.17 -4.35
N GLU A 93 -10.39 31.89 -3.58
CA GLU A 93 -9.38 32.85 -3.12
C GLU A 93 -8.22 33.00 -4.10
N GLY A 94 -8.33 32.44 -5.31
CA GLY A 94 -7.30 32.53 -6.35
C GLY A 94 -6.14 31.55 -6.17
N LEU A 95 -6.27 30.58 -5.26
CA LEU A 95 -5.23 29.60 -4.95
C LEU A 95 -5.60 28.21 -5.51
N ASP A 96 -5.06 27.85 -6.66
CA ASP A 96 -5.25 26.50 -7.23
C ASP A 96 -4.17 25.53 -6.73
N MET A 97 -4.53 24.72 -5.72
CA MET A 97 -3.63 23.73 -5.13
C MET A 97 -3.43 22.47 -5.98
N ARG A 98 -3.97 22.42 -7.21
CA ARG A 98 -3.81 21.26 -8.13
C ARG A 98 -4.21 19.93 -7.51
N MET A 99 -5.26 19.94 -6.68
CA MET A 99 -5.73 18.75 -5.96
C MET A 99 -6.30 17.71 -6.93
N VAL A 100 -5.86 16.45 -6.82
CA VAL A 100 -6.51 15.32 -7.49
C VAL A 100 -7.58 14.75 -6.57
N ILE A 101 -8.84 15.00 -6.93
CA ILE A 101 -10.00 14.55 -6.15
C ILE A 101 -10.77 13.51 -6.95
N PHE A 102 -10.51 12.24 -6.65
CA PHE A 102 -11.19 11.11 -7.29
C PHE A 102 -12.61 10.88 -6.75
N ARG A 103 -13.41 10.11 -7.47
CA ARG A 103 -14.75 9.69 -7.05
C ARG A 103 -14.68 8.43 -6.21
N CYS A 104 -15.49 8.40 -5.16
CA CYS A 104 -15.69 7.25 -4.29
C CYS A 104 -17.18 7.17 -3.97
N PHE A 105 -17.75 5.98 -3.99
CA PHE A 105 -19.17 5.77 -3.73
C PHE A 105 -19.42 4.43 -3.04
N SER A 106 -20.00 4.47 -1.84
CA SER A 106 -20.49 3.30 -1.12
C SER A 106 -21.77 2.80 -1.79
N THR A 107 -21.78 1.52 -2.20
CA THR A 107 -22.95 0.88 -2.83
C THR A 107 -23.72 0.00 -1.84
N GLY A 108 -23.31 -0.01 -0.57
CA GLY A 108 -23.93 -0.76 0.51
C GLY A 108 -22.97 -0.96 1.67
N ARG A 109 -23.41 -1.72 2.68
CA ARG A 109 -22.60 -2.01 3.87
C ARG A 109 -21.31 -2.73 3.48
N GLY A 110 -20.17 -2.13 3.84
CA GLY A 110 -18.84 -2.70 3.62
C GLY A 110 -18.49 -2.91 2.15
N ARG A 111 -19.10 -2.17 1.22
CA ARG A 111 -18.79 -2.31 -0.22
C ARG A 111 -18.99 -1.02 -0.98
N GLY A 112 -18.22 -0.86 -2.05
CA GLY A 112 -18.41 0.25 -2.98
C GLY A 112 -17.36 0.33 -4.06
N MET A 113 -17.37 1.45 -4.78
CA MET A 113 -16.52 1.71 -5.92
C MET A 113 -15.65 2.95 -5.68
N VAL A 114 -14.43 2.91 -6.19
CA VAL A 114 -13.49 4.01 -6.22
C VAL A 114 -13.00 4.20 -7.66
N GLU A 115 -12.91 5.44 -8.11
CA GLU A 115 -12.34 5.78 -9.40
C GLU A 115 -10.84 5.50 -9.43
N MET A 116 -10.37 4.84 -10.49
CA MET A 116 -8.94 4.60 -10.69
C MET A 116 -8.33 5.77 -11.46
N ILE A 117 -7.42 6.50 -10.83
CA ILE A 117 -6.69 7.60 -11.48
C ILE A 117 -5.64 7.03 -12.45
N PRO A 118 -5.67 7.39 -13.74
CA PRO A 118 -4.70 6.91 -14.72
C PRO A 118 -3.34 7.59 -14.54
N ASN A 119 -2.30 6.95 -15.08
CA ASN A 119 -0.93 7.46 -15.12
C ASN A 119 -0.40 7.90 -13.75
N ALA A 120 -0.73 7.12 -12.72
CA ALA A 120 -0.32 7.36 -11.34
C ALA A 120 0.29 6.10 -10.76
N GLU A 121 1.31 6.27 -9.92
CA GLU A 121 1.97 5.18 -9.19
C GLU A 121 2.08 5.54 -7.71
N THR A 122 2.07 4.53 -6.84
CA THR A 122 2.31 4.76 -5.41
C THR A 122 3.76 5.18 -5.17
N LEU A 123 4.00 6.03 -4.17
CA LEU A 123 5.38 6.44 -3.83
C LEU A 123 6.23 5.22 -3.50
N ARG A 124 5.66 4.19 -2.88
CA ARG A 124 6.34 2.91 -2.66
C ARG A 124 6.89 2.34 -3.97
N LYS A 125 6.04 2.21 -5.00
CA LYS A 125 6.46 1.59 -6.27
C LYS A 125 7.61 2.37 -6.89
N ILE A 126 7.55 3.70 -6.85
CA ILE A 126 8.60 4.60 -7.33
C ILE A 126 9.89 4.42 -6.52
N GLN A 127 9.81 4.47 -5.19
CA GLN A 127 10.97 4.34 -4.31
C GLN A 127 11.65 2.98 -4.44
N VAL A 128 10.89 1.89 -4.59
CA VAL A 128 11.44 0.53 -4.73
C VAL A 128 12.21 0.33 -6.05
N GLU A 129 12.00 1.17 -7.09
CA GLU A 129 12.88 1.17 -8.27
C GLU A 129 14.35 1.46 -7.88
N HIS A 130 14.58 2.15 -6.77
CA HIS A 130 15.90 2.42 -6.21
C HIS A 130 16.31 1.42 -5.11
N GLY A 131 15.65 0.26 -5.03
CA GLY A 131 15.86 -0.81 -4.06
C GLY A 131 14.98 -0.69 -2.81
N VAL A 132 15.04 -1.70 -1.93
CA VAL A 132 14.20 -1.79 -0.72
C VAL A 132 14.40 -0.59 0.23
N THR A 133 15.61 -0.02 0.23
CA THR A 133 15.98 1.19 0.99
C THR A 133 15.71 2.50 0.25
N GLY A 134 15.02 2.46 -0.90
CA GLY A 134 14.76 3.64 -1.72
C GLY A 134 14.00 4.76 -0.99
N SER A 135 13.19 4.43 0.03
CA SER A 135 12.51 5.41 0.89
C SER A 135 13.45 6.25 1.76
N PHE A 136 14.74 5.91 1.82
CA PHE A 136 15.78 6.71 2.48
C PHE A 136 16.65 7.51 1.51
N LYS A 137 16.40 7.41 0.20
CA LYS A 137 17.12 8.16 -0.83
C LYS A 137 16.31 9.40 -1.19
N ASP A 138 17.01 10.48 -1.56
CA ASP A 138 16.37 11.77 -1.83
C ASP A 138 15.96 11.94 -3.32
N ARG A 139 16.59 11.20 -4.23
CA ARG A 139 16.33 11.31 -5.68
C ARG A 139 15.12 10.56 -6.29
N PRO A 140 14.55 9.49 -5.70
CA PRO A 140 13.59 8.65 -6.41
C PRO A 140 12.42 9.37 -7.08
N LEU A 141 11.83 10.36 -6.40
CA LEU A 141 10.70 11.11 -6.96
C LEU A 141 11.13 12.04 -8.11
N ALA A 142 12.26 12.73 -7.95
CA ALA A 142 12.80 13.60 -8.99
C ALA A 142 13.20 12.80 -10.25
N ASP A 143 13.90 11.68 -10.06
CA ASP A 143 14.30 10.78 -11.16
C ASP A 143 13.06 10.24 -11.91
N TRP A 144 12.00 9.89 -11.18
CA TRP A 144 10.75 9.42 -11.77
C TRP A 144 10.00 10.51 -12.53
N LEU A 145 9.95 11.74 -12.00
CA LEU A 145 9.36 12.89 -12.71
C LEU A 145 10.14 13.22 -13.97
N GLN A 146 11.47 13.23 -13.91
CA GLN A 146 12.35 13.49 -15.05
C GLN A 146 12.22 12.42 -16.14
N LYS A 147 12.06 11.15 -15.74
CA LYS A 147 11.84 10.01 -16.66
C LYS A 147 10.56 10.16 -17.47
N HIS A 148 9.49 10.72 -16.90
CA HIS A 148 8.20 10.89 -17.58
C HIS A 148 8.04 12.26 -18.26
N ASN A 149 8.90 13.22 -17.93
CA ASN A 149 8.88 14.58 -18.46
C ASN A 149 10.31 14.93 -18.92
N PRO A 150 10.76 14.40 -20.07
CA PRO A 150 12.16 14.50 -20.50
C PRO A 150 12.55 15.91 -20.97
N LYS A 151 11.59 16.74 -21.38
CA LYS A 151 11.85 18.13 -21.75
C LYS A 151 11.84 19.01 -20.50
N GLU A 152 12.71 20.01 -20.48
CA GLU A 152 12.85 20.93 -19.35
C GLU A 152 11.53 21.65 -19.02
N ASP A 153 10.79 22.09 -20.03
CA ASP A 153 9.50 22.78 -19.81
C ASP A 153 8.40 21.84 -19.28
N GLU A 154 8.41 20.57 -19.69
CA GLU A 154 7.51 19.54 -19.16
C GLU A 154 7.87 19.17 -17.72
N TYR A 155 9.17 19.05 -17.42
CA TYR A 155 9.67 18.76 -16.08
C TYR A 155 9.34 19.89 -15.10
N GLU A 156 9.61 21.14 -15.46
CA GLU A 156 9.31 22.29 -14.59
C GLU A 156 7.80 22.40 -14.32
N LYS A 157 6.94 22.14 -15.32
CA LYS A 157 5.47 22.06 -15.10
C LYS A 157 5.09 20.92 -14.15
N ALA A 158 5.74 19.76 -14.25
CA ALA A 158 5.48 18.65 -13.35
C ALA A 158 5.95 18.96 -11.92
N VAL A 159 7.11 19.59 -11.75
CA VAL A 159 7.60 20.07 -10.43
C VAL A 159 6.66 21.11 -9.84
N GLU A 160 6.17 22.07 -10.64
CA GLU A 160 5.18 23.05 -10.18
C GLU A 160 3.91 22.35 -9.69
N ASN A 161 3.32 21.45 -10.49
CA ASN A 161 2.17 20.67 -10.05
C ASN A 161 2.43 19.87 -8.77
N PHE A 162 3.64 19.34 -8.61
CA PHE A 162 4.06 18.64 -7.40
C PHE A 162 4.07 19.56 -6.19
N ILE A 163 4.67 20.75 -6.30
CA ILE A 163 4.73 21.74 -5.21
C ILE A 163 3.33 22.10 -4.72
N TYR A 164 2.41 22.48 -5.62
CA TYR A 164 1.05 22.88 -5.27
C TYR A 164 0.24 21.73 -4.66
N SER A 165 0.23 20.56 -5.32
CA SER A 165 -0.54 19.41 -4.85
C SER A 165 0.03 18.80 -3.56
N CYS A 166 1.35 18.85 -3.37
CA CYS A 166 2.00 18.46 -2.11
C CYS A 166 1.59 19.38 -0.96
N ALA A 167 1.62 20.70 -1.17
CA ALA A 167 1.21 21.67 -0.16
C ALA A 167 -0.27 21.48 0.23
N GLY A 168 -1.15 21.30 -0.76
CA GLY A 168 -2.58 21.08 -0.52
C GLY A 168 -2.85 19.78 0.24
N CYS A 169 -2.12 18.69 -0.08
CA CYS A 169 -2.20 17.44 0.65
C CYS A 169 -1.67 17.57 2.10
N CYS A 170 -0.57 18.29 2.33
CA CYS A 170 -0.04 18.52 3.68
C CYS A 170 -1.07 19.21 4.57
N VAL A 171 -1.69 20.30 4.08
CA VAL A 171 -2.73 21.04 4.81
C VAL A 171 -3.96 20.17 5.04
N ALA A 172 -4.49 19.52 4.00
CA ALA A 172 -5.72 18.73 4.10
C ALA A 172 -5.57 17.54 5.05
N THR A 173 -4.45 16.81 4.96
CA THR A 173 -4.21 15.62 5.78
C THR A 173 -3.99 15.97 7.25
N TYR A 174 -3.33 17.10 7.53
CA TYR A 174 -3.19 17.62 8.88
C TYR A 174 -4.53 18.05 9.48
N VAL A 175 -5.28 18.91 8.78
CA VAL A 175 -6.57 19.44 9.27
C VAL A 175 -7.59 18.33 9.54
N LEU A 176 -7.66 17.34 8.65
CA LEU A 176 -8.60 16.22 8.78
C LEU A 176 -8.05 15.05 9.62
N GLY A 177 -6.80 15.12 10.08
CA GLY A 177 -6.17 14.07 10.88
C GLY A 177 -6.15 12.73 10.18
N ILE A 178 -5.84 12.73 8.89
CA ILE A 178 -5.80 11.50 8.08
C ILE A 178 -4.63 10.65 8.56
N CYS A 179 -4.95 9.45 9.06
CA CYS A 179 -4.00 8.55 9.67
C CYS A 179 -3.55 7.44 8.70
N ASP A 180 -2.68 6.54 9.16
CA ASP A 180 -2.14 5.40 8.40
C ASP A 180 -1.50 5.85 7.07
N ARG A 181 -0.73 6.95 7.13
CA ARG A 181 -0.09 7.54 5.96
C ARG A 181 1.27 6.88 5.72
N HIS A 182 1.25 5.85 4.89
CA HIS A 182 2.43 5.20 4.35
C HIS A 182 2.58 5.43 2.84
N ASN A 183 3.75 5.12 2.29
CA ASN A 183 4.11 5.35 0.89
C ASN A 183 3.25 4.57 -0.14
N ASP A 184 2.52 3.52 0.24
CA ASP A 184 1.48 2.93 -0.64
C ASP A 184 0.19 3.77 -0.73
N ASN A 185 -0.10 4.61 0.28
CA ASN A 185 -1.33 5.41 0.34
C ASN A 185 -1.13 6.84 -0.20
N ILE A 186 0.02 7.10 -0.80
CA ILE A 186 0.36 8.36 -1.47
C ILE A 186 0.75 7.99 -2.89
N MET A 187 0.14 8.68 -3.85
CA MET A 187 0.35 8.45 -5.28
C MET A 187 0.87 9.72 -5.95
N LEU A 188 1.59 9.52 -7.04
CA LEU A 188 2.12 10.58 -7.89
C LEU A 188 1.72 10.30 -9.34
N LYS A 189 1.10 11.30 -9.99
CA LYS A 189 0.81 11.27 -11.43
C LYS A 189 2.05 11.62 -12.23
N THR A 190 2.14 11.12 -13.47
CA THR A 190 3.24 11.48 -14.40
C THR A 190 3.28 12.98 -14.68
N THR A 191 2.13 13.66 -14.57
CA THR A 191 1.99 15.12 -14.67
C THR A 191 2.41 15.87 -13.40
N GLY A 192 3.04 15.21 -12.43
CA GLY A 192 3.54 15.81 -11.19
C GLY A 192 2.54 15.94 -10.05
N HIS A 193 1.26 15.63 -10.26
CA HIS A 193 0.26 15.83 -9.21
C HIS A 193 0.34 14.73 -8.15
N MET A 194 0.63 15.09 -6.91
CA MET A 194 0.63 14.22 -5.74
C MET A 194 -0.76 14.17 -5.12
N PHE A 195 -1.19 12.99 -4.65
CA PHE A 195 -2.47 12.85 -3.96
C PHE A 195 -2.47 11.65 -3.02
N HIS A 196 -3.32 11.73 -2.00
CA HIS A 196 -3.50 10.66 -1.01
C HIS A 196 -4.68 9.80 -1.41
N ILE A 197 -4.64 8.51 -1.08
CA ILE A 197 -5.73 7.54 -1.26
C ILE A 197 -6.00 6.80 0.05
N ASP A 198 -7.09 6.04 0.09
CA ASP A 198 -7.43 5.14 1.21
C ASP A 198 -7.57 5.89 2.55
N PHE A 199 -8.70 6.57 2.73
CA PHE A 199 -8.97 7.46 3.87
C PHE A 199 -9.77 6.78 4.99
N GLY A 200 -9.75 5.45 5.05
CA GLY A 200 -10.51 4.65 6.03
C GLY A 200 -10.09 4.82 7.50
N ARG A 201 -9.30 5.87 7.83
CA ARG A 201 -9.03 6.36 9.20
C ARG A 201 -8.70 7.86 9.16
N PHE A 202 -9.48 8.66 9.88
CA PHE A 202 -9.34 10.12 9.94
C PHE A 202 -9.65 10.64 11.36
N LEU A 203 -9.55 11.97 11.58
CA LEU A 203 -9.72 12.64 12.89
C LEU A 203 -8.75 12.20 14.00
N GLY A 204 -7.55 11.74 13.63
CA GLY A 204 -6.52 11.40 14.62
C GLY A 204 -6.71 10.03 15.29
N HIS A 205 -7.66 9.21 14.80
CA HIS A 205 -7.84 7.79 15.17
C HIS A 205 -6.70 6.90 14.62
N ALA A 206 -5.47 7.24 15.00
CA ALA A 206 -4.25 6.58 14.57
C ALA A 206 -4.15 5.15 15.11
N GLN A 207 -3.55 4.25 14.33
CA GLN A 207 -3.21 2.92 14.82
C GLN A 207 -2.17 3.04 15.95
N MET A 208 -2.45 2.37 17.06
CA MET A 208 -1.55 2.25 18.20
C MET A 208 -0.75 0.95 18.06
N PHE A 209 0.57 1.02 18.27
CA PHE A 209 1.41 -0.17 18.44
C PHE A 209 1.84 -0.24 19.91
N GLY A 210 1.11 -1.04 20.71
CA GLY A 210 1.15 -0.93 22.17
C GLY A 210 0.54 0.41 22.62
N ASN A 211 1.25 1.16 23.49
CA ASN A 211 0.81 2.48 23.97
C ASN A 211 1.36 3.66 23.14
N ILE A 212 1.88 3.40 21.94
CA ILE A 212 2.57 4.39 21.12
C ILE A 212 1.80 4.59 19.81
N LYS A 213 1.48 5.84 19.47
CA LYS A 213 0.94 6.21 18.15
C LYS A 213 1.94 5.86 17.06
N ARG A 214 1.49 5.12 16.04
CA ARG A 214 2.29 4.75 14.87
C ARG A 214 2.63 5.96 14.00
N ASP A 215 1.68 6.86 13.83
CA ASP A 215 1.86 8.15 13.15
C ASP A 215 2.36 9.20 14.16
N ARG A 216 3.66 9.51 14.08
CA ARG A 216 4.32 10.48 14.98
C ARG A 216 4.59 11.84 14.34
N ALA A 217 4.55 11.90 13.01
CA ALA A 217 4.67 13.15 12.28
C ALA A 217 3.29 13.80 12.11
N PRO A 218 3.18 15.15 12.14
CA PRO A 218 1.93 15.86 11.86
C PRO A 218 1.31 15.49 10.51
N PHE A 219 2.15 15.30 9.49
CA PHE A 219 1.78 14.79 8.18
C PHE A 219 3.02 14.14 7.53
N VAL A 220 2.82 13.45 6.40
CA VAL A 220 3.95 12.89 5.64
C VAL A 220 4.60 14.00 4.83
N PHE A 221 5.87 14.27 5.14
CA PHE A 221 6.74 15.09 4.32
C PHE A 221 8.16 14.54 4.38
N THR A 222 8.63 13.93 3.29
CA THR A 222 9.88 13.17 3.26
C THR A 222 10.99 13.91 2.50
N SER A 223 12.24 13.47 2.67
CA SER A 223 13.39 14.17 2.07
C SER A 223 13.44 14.08 0.55
N ASP A 224 12.85 13.05 -0.06
CA ASP A 224 12.66 12.98 -1.51
C ASP A 224 11.61 13.97 -2.04
N MET A 225 10.57 14.27 -1.26
CA MET A 225 9.64 15.37 -1.57
C MET A 225 10.36 16.72 -1.48
N ALA A 226 11.13 16.93 -0.42
CA ALA A 226 11.92 18.15 -0.24
C ALA A 226 12.97 18.33 -1.33
N TYR A 227 13.59 17.25 -1.82
CA TYR A 227 14.54 17.29 -2.93
C TYR A 227 13.89 17.80 -4.22
N VAL A 228 12.68 17.32 -4.55
CA VAL A 228 11.91 17.80 -5.71
C VAL A 228 11.61 19.30 -5.58
N ILE A 229 11.12 19.74 -4.41
CA ILE A 229 10.78 21.14 -4.14
C ILE A 229 12.03 22.04 -4.25
N ASN A 230 13.14 21.61 -3.66
CA ASN A 230 14.38 22.36 -3.69
C ASN A 230 15.02 22.45 -5.08
N GLY A 231 14.73 21.49 -5.97
CA GLY A 231 15.46 21.27 -7.20
C GLY A 231 16.86 20.69 -6.97
N GLY A 232 17.09 20.01 -5.83
CA GLY A 232 18.38 19.46 -5.44
C GLY A 232 18.54 19.24 -3.93
N ASP A 233 19.77 18.92 -3.52
CA ASP A 233 20.10 18.54 -2.13
C ASP A 233 20.10 19.73 -1.15
N LYS A 234 20.23 20.96 -1.64
CA LYS A 234 20.35 22.16 -0.81
C LYS A 234 19.02 22.89 -0.72
N PRO A 235 18.66 23.43 0.47
CA PRO A 235 17.55 24.36 0.59
C PRO A 235 17.65 25.50 -0.43
N SER A 236 16.56 25.77 -1.14
CA SER A 236 16.46 26.85 -2.11
C SER A 236 15.29 27.79 -1.79
N SER A 237 15.17 28.90 -2.52
CA SER A 237 14.03 29.82 -2.37
C SER A 237 12.69 29.12 -2.57
N ARG A 238 12.64 28.11 -3.43
CA ARG A 238 11.44 27.28 -3.68
C ARG A 238 10.91 26.61 -2.43
N PHE A 239 11.77 26.26 -1.47
CA PHE A 239 11.32 25.69 -0.20
C PHE A 239 10.64 26.72 0.68
N HIS A 240 11.13 27.96 0.69
CA HIS A 240 10.46 29.06 1.37
C HIS A 240 9.10 29.35 0.71
N ASP A 241 9.05 29.39 -0.62
CA ASP A 241 7.79 29.55 -1.37
C ASP A 241 6.78 28.43 -1.06
N PHE A 242 7.26 27.18 -0.93
CA PHE A 242 6.43 26.04 -0.52
C PHE A 242 5.88 26.19 0.90
N VAL A 243 6.70 26.66 1.85
CA VAL A 243 6.26 26.92 3.24
C VAL A 243 5.21 28.03 3.26
N ASP A 244 5.44 29.12 2.54
CA ASP A 244 4.50 30.24 2.43
C ASP A 244 3.17 29.78 1.80
N LEU A 245 3.24 28.97 0.75
CA LEU A 245 2.10 28.36 0.09
C LEU A 245 1.28 27.48 1.06
N CYS A 246 1.93 26.63 1.84
CA CYS A 246 1.28 25.81 2.86
C CYS A 246 0.59 26.68 3.92
N CYS A 247 1.29 27.70 4.43
CA CYS A 247 0.76 28.61 5.44
C CYS A 247 -0.43 29.41 4.91
N GLN A 248 -0.36 29.91 3.68
CA GLN A 248 -1.47 30.61 3.03
C GLN A 248 -2.68 29.68 2.91
N ALA A 249 -2.50 28.48 2.37
CA ALA A 249 -3.56 27.49 2.24
C ALA A 249 -4.18 27.11 3.60
N TYR A 250 -3.37 26.93 4.64
CA TYR A 250 -3.85 26.65 6.00
C TYR A 250 -4.67 27.81 6.58
N ASN A 251 -4.18 29.05 6.48
CA ASN A 251 -4.89 30.26 6.91
C ASN A 251 -6.26 30.40 6.25
N LEU A 252 -6.34 30.14 4.93
CA LEU A 252 -7.61 30.19 4.20
C LEU A 252 -8.62 29.19 4.77
N ILE A 253 -8.21 27.93 5.01
CA ILE A 253 -9.12 26.93 5.60
C ILE A 253 -9.50 27.29 7.05
N ARG A 254 -8.56 27.85 7.82
CA ARG A 254 -8.79 28.32 9.20
C ARG A 254 -9.96 29.29 9.32
N LYS A 255 -10.07 30.22 8.38
CA LYS A 255 -11.16 31.22 8.32
C LYS A 255 -12.55 30.61 8.13
N HIS A 256 -12.62 29.35 7.69
CA HIS A 256 -13.87 28.60 7.50
C HIS A 256 -14.09 27.53 8.58
N THR A 257 -13.45 27.61 9.75
CA THR A 257 -13.55 26.58 10.82
C THR A 257 -14.98 26.15 11.14
N HIS A 258 -15.91 27.10 11.33
CA HIS A 258 -17.30 26.76 11.65
C HIS A 258 -18.01 25.97 10.55
N LEU A 259 -17.68 26.19 9.28
CA LEU A 259 -18.22 25.42 8.16
C LEU A 259 -17.82 23.94 8.28
N PHE A 260 -16.53 23.67 8.50
CA PHE A 260 -16.02 22.31 8.64
C PHE A 260 -16.62 21.60 9.85
N LEU A 261 -16.70 22.28 10.99
CA LEU A 261 -17.28 21.72 12.22
C LEU A 261 -18.77 21.43 12.07
N ASN A 262 -19.54 22.31 11.43
CA ASN A 262 -20.97 22.08 11.20
C ASN A 262 -21.20 20.91 10.26
N LEU A 263 -20.44 20.80 9.17
CA LEU A 263 -20.57 19.70 8.22
C LEU A 263 -20.24 18.34 8.85
N LEU A 264 -19.17 18.27 9.63
CA LEU A 264 -18.82 17.05 10.36
C LEU A 264 -19.82 16.77 11.50
N GLY A 265 -20.31 17.79 12.18
CA GLY A 265 -21.33 17.66 13.22
C GLY A 265 -22.63 17.05 12.72
N LEU A 266 -23.05 17.42 11.49
CA LEU A 266 -24.21 16.79 10.83
C LEU A 266 -24.01 15.29 10.54
N MET A 267 -22.77 14.82 10.49
CA MET A 267 -22.44 13.44 10.16
C MET A 267 -22.30 12.52 11.38
N LEU A 268 -22.33 13.06 12.61
CA LEU A 268 -22.18 12.28 13.86
C LEU A 268 -23.19 11.13 13.98
N SER A 269 -24.42 11.33 13.48
CA SER A 269 -25.48 10.31 13.54
C SER A 269 -25.43 9.28 12.41
N CYS A 270 -24.44 9.34 11.50
CA CYS A 270 -24.36 8.45 10.34
C CYS A 270 -23.76 7.07 10.67
N GLY A 271 -23.34 6.83 11.91
CA GLY A 271 -22.72 5.56 12.32
C GLY A 271 -21.39 5.29 11.63
N ILE A 272 -20.59 6.35 11.44
CA ILE A 272 -19.18 6.25 11.04
C ILE A 272 -18.36 6.07 12.33
N PRO A 273 -17.61 4.97 12.52
CA PRO A 273 -16.96 4.68 13.80
C PRO A 273 -16.01 5.76 14.31
N GLU A 274 -15.29 6.43 13.40
CA GLU A 274 -14.28 7.45 13.67
C GLU A 274 -14.87 8.86 13.85
N LEU A 275 -16.19 9.01 13.69
CA LEU A 275 -16.93 10.27 13.86
C LEU A 275 -18.25 9.96 14.55
N SER A 276 -18.18 9.80 15.86
CA SER A 276 -19.26 9.32 16.71
C SER A 276 -19.65 10.29 17.83
N ASP A 277 -18.73 11.17 18.25
CA ASP A 277 -18.98 12.12 19.32
C ASP A 277 -18.36 13.51 19.09
N LEU A 278 -18.55 14.40 20.07
CA LEU A 278 -18.04 15.77 20.02
C LEU A 278 -16.52 15.86 20.23
N GLU A 279 -15.88 14.85 20.81
CA GLU A 279 -14.42 14.80 20.97
C GLU A 279 -13.75 14.59 19.61
N ASP A 280 -14.38 13.84 18.71
CA ASP A 280 -13.91 13.68 17.32
C ASP A 280 -13.88 15.03 16.56
N LEU A 281 -14.87 15.90 16.80
CA LEU A 281 -14.89 17.26 16.23
C LEU A 281 -13.83 18.16 16.84
N LYS A 282 -13.48 17.92 18.11
CA LYS A 282 -12.47 18.69 18.83
C LYS A 282 -11.11 18.57 18.16
N TYR A 283 -10.78 17.42 17.56
CA TYR A 283 -9.56 17.29 16.76
C TYR A 283 -9.46 18.36 15.68
N VAL A 284 -10.52 18.53 14.87
CA VAL A 284 -10.53 19.50 13.76
C VAL A 284 -10.49 20.93 14.29
N TYR A 285 -11.19 21.22 15.39
CA TYR A 285 -11.12 22.51 16.05
C TYR A 285 -9.68 22.83 16.51
N ASP A 286 -9.05 21.88 17.20
CA ASP A 286 -7.69 22.04 17.75
C ASP A 286 -6.63 22.11 16.63
N ALA A 287 -6.82 21.38 15.53
CA ALA A 287 -5.96 21.44 14.34
C ALA A 287 -6.13 22.77 13.58
N LEU A 288 -7.36 23.31 13.54
CA LEU A 288 -7.64 24.58 12.90
C LEU A 288 -7.28 25.77 13.79
N ARG A 289 -7.20 25.68 15.11
CA ARG A 289 -6.75 26.83 15.95
C ARG A 289 -7.44 28.17 15.57
N PRO A 290 -8.78 28.25 15.54
CA PRO A 290 -9.49 29.44 15.06
C PRO A 290 -9.21 30.71 15.89
N GLN A 291 -8.75 30.55 17.13
CA GLN A 291 -8.41 31.64 18.04
C GLN A 291 -7.07 32.33 17.75
N ASP A 292 -6.19 31.69 16.96
CA ASP A 292 -4.86 32.22 16.69
C ASP A 292 -4.93 33.33 15.62
N SER A 293 -4.00 34.29 15.66
CA SER A 293 -3.82 35.25 14.56
C SER A 293 -3.23 34.57 13.32
N ASP A 294 -3.35 35.20 12.13
CA ASP A 294 -2.77 34.65 10.91
C ASP A 294 -1.23 34.50 10.99
N ALA A 295 -0.55 35.38 11.74
CA ALA A 295 0.89 35.29 11.98
C ALA A 295 1.26 34.14 12.92
N ASP A 296 0.49 33.94 14.00
CA ASP A 296 0.72 32.84 14.95
C ASP A 296 0.47 31.49 14.29
N ALA A 297 -0.61 31.38 13.51
CA ALA A 297 -0.95 30.20 12.73
C ALA A 297 0.11 29.87 11.67
N THR A 298 0.66 30.88 11.00
CA THR A 298 1.79 30.72 10.06
C THR A 298 3.01 30.17 10.78
N THR A 299 3.41 30.78 11.90
CA THR A 299 4.54 30.31 12.72
C THR A 299 4.33 28.87 13.18
N TYR A 300 3.11 28.54 13.60
CA TYR A 300 2.74 27.19 14.01
C TYR A 300 2.89 26.18 12.87
N PHE A 301 2.31 26.47 11.69
CA PHE A 301 2.33 25.52 10.57
C PHE A 301 3.74 25.34 10.00
N THR A 302 4.57 26.39 9.97
CA THR A 302 6.00 26.27 9.62
C THR A 302 6.72 25.26 10.49
N ARG A 303 6.49 25.28 11.81
CA ARG A 303 7.08 24.30 12.74
C ARG A 303 6.59 22.87 12.46
N LEU A 304 5.34 22.70 12.01
CA LEU A 304 4.84 21.37 11.61
C LEU A 304 5.55 20.84 10.36
N ILE A 305 5.86 21.70 9.39
CA ILE A 305 6.65 21.33 8.20
C ILE A 305 8.05 20.87 8.61
N GLU A 306 8.73 21.65 9.44
CA GLU A 306 10.08 21.32 9.95
C GLU A 306 10.07 20.00 10.74
N SER A 307 9.09 19.83 11.63
CA SER A 307 8.92 18.60 12.42
C SER A 307 8.64 17.38 11.54
N SER A 308 7.82 17.54 10.49
CA SER A 308 7.48 16.46 9.56
C SER A 308 8.70 16.06 8.73
N LEU A 309 9.46 17.02 8.20
CA LEU A 309 10.68 16.79 7.42
C LEU A 309 11.77 16.08 8.25
N GLY A 310 11.90 16.45 9.53
CA GLY A 310 12.84 15.84 10.46
C GLY A 310 12.46 14.45 10.97
N SER A 311 11.26 13.94 10.64
CA SER A 311 10.75 12.69 11.20
C SER A 311 11.43 11.45 10.60
N VAL A 312 12.37 10.87 11.36
CA VAL A 312 12.96 9.55 11.07
C VAL A 312 11.91 8.43 11.17
N ALA A 313 10.90 8.60 12.02
CA ALA A 313 9.84 7.61 12.23
C ALA A 313 9.03 7.35 10.95
N THR A 314 8.78 8.40 10.15
CA THR A 314 8.06 8.29 8.87
C THR A 314 8.83 7.41 7.88
N LYS A 315 10.13 7.67 7.72
CA LYS A 315 11.01 6.87 6.84
C LYS A 315 11.11 5.41 7.29
N LEU A 316 11.19 5.16 8.60
CA LEU A 316 11.21 3.81 9.15
C LEU A 316 9.87 3.08 8.91
N ASN A 317 8.73 3.76 9.08
CA ASN A 317 7.43 3.18 8.78
C ASN A 317 7.35 2.77 7.30
N PHE A 318 7.79 3.64 6.38
CA PHE A 318 7.82 3.35 4.93
C PHE A 318 8.69 2.14 4.61
N PHE A 319 9.84 2.02 5.26
CA PHE A 319 10.71 0.86 5.10
C PHE A 319 10.06 -0.44 5.60
N ILE A 320 9.39 -0.41 6.77
CA ILE A 320 8.64 -1.56 7.29
C ILE A 320 7.51 -1.95 6.34
N HIS A 321 6.80 -0.96 5.77
CA HIS A 321 5.79 -1.21 4.74
C HIS A 321 6.37 -1.82 3.47
N ASN A 322 7.51 -1.32 2.98
CA ASN A 322 8.21 -1.90 1.85
C ASN A 322 8.52 -3.38 2.07
N LEU A 323 9.04 -3.73 3.26
CA LEU A 323 9.33 -5.12 3.66
C LEU A 323 8.07 -5.98 3.78
N ALA A 324 6.99 -5.44 4.37
CA ALA A 324 5.73 -6.14 4.49
C ALA A 324 5.13 -6.45 3.12
N GLN A 325 5.20 -5.51 2.18
CA GLN A 325 4.68 -5.67 0.83
C GLN A 325 5.54 -6.56 -0.07
N MET A 326 6.84 -6.74 0.24
CA MET A 326 7.64 -7.79 -0.42
C MET A 326 7.09 -9.20 -0.17
N LYS A 327 6.32 -9.39 0.92
CA LYS A 327 5.60 -10.65 1.16
C LYS A 327 4.44 -10.86 0.16
N PHE A 328 3.94 -9.78 -0.47
CA PHE A 328 2.84 -9.77 -1.43
C PHE A 328 3.27 -9.61 -2.89
N THR A 329 4.50 -9.13 -3.17
CA THR A 329 5.03 -8.94 -4.54
C THR A 329 5.72 -10.18 -5.13
N GLY A 330 5.41 -11.38 -4.64
CA GLY A 330 5.64 -12.59 -5.44
C GLY A 330 4.71 -12.48 -6.66
N SER A 331 5.29 -12.29 -7.85
CA SER A 331 4.54 -12.14 -9.11
C SER A 331 3.57 -13.31 -9.35
N ASP A 332 2.64 -13.15 -10.30
CA ASP A 332 1.66 -14.13 -10.81
C ASP A 332 2.23 -15.51 -11.24
N ALA A 333 3.49 -15.83 -10.97
CA ALA A 333 4.02 -17.18 -10.99
C ALA A 333 3.91 -17.79 -9.58
N ARG A 334 3.39 -19.02 -9.47
CA ARG A 334 3.46 -19.82 -8.22
C ARG A 334 4.81 -19.60 -7.54
N PRO A 335 4.89 -19.39 -6.20
CA PRO A 335 6.13 -19.07 -5.52
C PRO A 335 7.26 -20.06 -5.88
N THR A 336 8.16 -19.69 -6.79
CA THR A 336 9.25 -20.56 -7.25
C THR A 336 10.36 -20.58 -6.23
N LEU A 337 10.70 -21.73 -5.66
CA LEU A 337 11.78 -21.88 -4.69
C LEU A 337 13.13 -21.52 -5.34
N SER A 338 13.98 -20.74 -4.65
CA SER A 338 15.28 -20.30 -5.15
C SER A 338 16.18 -21.50 -5.52
N PHE A 339 15.99 -22.61 -4.81
CA PHE A 339 16.72 -23.87 -4.97
C PHE A 339 15.99 -24.90 -5.85
N ALA A 340 14.79 -24.60 -6.33
CA ALA A 340 14.01 -25.47 -7.23
C ALA A 340 13.22 -24.62 -8.24
N PRO A 341 13.89 -24.16 -9.31
CA PRO A 341 13.29 -23.25 -10.30
C PRO A 341 12.27 -23.92 -11.22
N ARG A 342 12.18 -25.26 -11.22
CA ARG A 342 11.23 -26.04 -12.03
C ARG A 342 10.02 -26.44 -11.19
N THR A 343 8.83 -26.34 -11.78
CA THR A 343 7.59 -26.83 -11.16
C THR A 343 7.47 -28.33 -11.37
N HIS A 344 7.38 -29.08 -10.27
CA HIS A 344 7.08 -30.51 -10.29
C HIS A 344 5.58 -30.73 -10.09
N THR A 345 5.01 -31.70 -10.79
CA THR A 345 3.59 -32.08 -10.64
C THR A 345 3.50 -33.58 -10.42
N LEU A 346 2.38 -34.06 -9.87
CA LEU A 346 2.08 -35.50 -9.75
C LEU A 346 2.28 -36.24 -11.09
N LYS A 347 1.90 -35.62 -12.21
CA LYS A 347 2.06 -36.20 -13.56
C LYS A 347 3.51 -36.25 -14.04
N THR A 348 4.32 -35.25 -13.69
CA THR A 348 5.70 -35.13 -14.21
C THR A 348 6.76 -35.74 -13.28
N SER A 349 6.45 -35.96 -12.01
CA SER A 349 7.43 -36.40 -11.02
C SER A 349 6.91 -37.48 -10.06
N GLY A 350 5.67 -37.95 -10.22
CA GLY A 350 5.07 -38.95 -9.35
C GLY A 350 4.83 -38.46 -7.92
N ARG A 351 4.10 -39.25 -7.13
CA ARG A 351 3.79 -38.92 -5.74
C ARG A 351 5.00 -39.18 -4.86
N ILE A 352 5.28 -38.25 -3.96
CA ILE A 352 6.25 -38.46 -2.88
C ILE A 352 5.56 -39.33 -1.82
N ARG A 353 6.15 -40.48 -1.52
CA ARG A 353 5.66 -41.38 -0.46
C ARG A 353 6.29 -41.08 0.89
N ASP A 354 7.58 -40.75 0.86
CA ASP A 354 8.34 -40.54 2.09
C ASP A 354 9.49 -39.56 1.85
N VAL A 355 9.81 -38.78 2.88
CA VAL A 355 10.90 -37.81 2.88
C VAL A 355 11.53 -37.76 4.27
N PHE A 356 12.83 -37.99 4.34
CA PHE A 356 13.56 -37.87 5.59
C PHE A 356 15.00 -37.42 5.39
N LEU A 357 15.50 -36.63 6.33
CA LEU A 357 16.89 -36.18 6.43
C LEU A 357 17.72 -37.31 7.03
N CYS A 358 18.64 -37.85 6.24
CA CYS A 358 19.48 -38.98 6.64
C CYS A 358 20.68 -38.53 7.48
N ARG A 359 21.34 -37.44 7.07
CA ARG A 359 22.58 -36.93 7.68
C ARG A 359 22.76 -35.45 7.43
N HIS A 360 23.67 -34.83 8.19
CA HIS A 360 24.14 -33.46 7.96
C HIS A 360 25.59 -33.46 7.48
N GLU A 361 25.97 -32.51 6.63
CA GLU A 361 27.31 -32.35 6.08
C GLU A 361 27.79 -30.91 6.33
N ARG A 362 29.07 -30.75 6.67
CA ARG A 362 29.65 -29.44 6.94
C ARG A 362 30.15 -28.81 5.65
N VAL A 363 29.71 -27.58 5.37
CA VAL A 363 30.11 -26.83 4.16
C VAL A 363 31.09 -25.72 4.55
N PHE A 364 32.17 -25.61 3.77
CA PHE A 364 33.27 -24.67 4.03
C PHE A 364 33.28 -23.43 3.11
N ASN A 365 32.50 -23.41 2.02
CA ASN A 365 32.43 -22.31 1.05
C ASN A 365 31.07 -22.34 0.30
N PRO A 366 30.36 -21.22 0.03
CA PRO A 366 30.72 -19.81 0.23
C PRO A 366 30.34 -19.25 1.62
N SER A 367 29.75 -20.05 2.51
CA SER A 367 29.47 -19.69 3.91
C SER A 367 29.72 -20.88 4.83
N LYS A 368 30.30 -20.66 6.02
CA LYS A 368 30.49 -21.71 7.03
C LYS A 368 29.12 -22.14 7.56
N GLY A 369 28.71 -23.39 7.31
CA GLY A 369 27.38 -23.88 7.70
C GLY A 369 27.22 -25.40 7.59
N TYR A 370 25.99 -25.87 7.77
CA TYR A 370 25.60 -27.28 7.58
C TYR A 370 24.54 -27.39 6.50
N THR A 371 24.69 -28.39 5.63
CA THR A 371 23.64 -28.87 4.73
C THR A 371 23.09 -30.19 5.25
N TYR A 372 21.85 -30.51 4.90
CA TYR A 372 21.16 -31.73 5.28
C TYR A 372 20.89 -32.55 4.02
N VAL A 373 21.26 -33.82 4.06
CA VAL A 373 21.00 -34.76 2.98
C VAL A 373 19.62 -35.35 3.18
N VAL A 374 18.70 -35.00 2.29
CA VAL A 374 17.30 -35.42 2.28
C VAL A 374 17.16 -36.56 1.30
N LYS A 375 16.67 -37.71 1.78
CA LYS A 375 16.20 -38.80 0.92
C LYS A 375 14.73 -38.54 0.59
N VAL A 376 14.42 -38.51 -0.70
CA VAL A 376 13.08 -38.35 -1.24
C VAL A 376 12.70 -39.64 -1.96
N GLN A 377 11.69 -40.33 -1.44
CA GLN A 377 11.18 -41.56 -2.01
C GLN A 377 9.86 -41.29 -2.74
N ARG A 378 9.88 -41.52 -4.05
CA ARG A 378 8.72 -41.44 -4.94
C ARG A 378 8.27 -42.84 -5.33
N ASP A 379 7.10 -42.98 -5.96
CA ASP A 379 6.54 -44.28 -6.38
C ASP A 379 7.54 -45.16 -7.15
N ASN A 380 8.42 -44.57 -7.98
CA ASN A 380 9.30 -45.29 -8.90
C ASN A 380 10.80 -44.99 -8.72
N GLU A 381 11.19 -44.11 -7.79
CA GLU A 381 12.58 -43.64 -7.67
C GLU A 381 12.93 -43.17 -6.26
N VAL A 382 14.18 -43.37 -5.85
CA VAL A 382 14.76 -42.81 -4.64
C VAL A 382 15.85 -41.82 -5.03
N THR A 383 15.72 -40.57 -4.57
CA THR A 383 16.70 -39.50 -4.85
C THR A 383 17.24 -38.91 -3.56
N PHE A 384 18.47 -38.38 -3.61
CA PHE A 384 19.09 -37.68 -2.50
C PHE A 384 19.37 -36.23 -2.90
N VAL A 385 18.88 -35.28 -2.11
CA VAL A 385 19.09 -33.85 -2.34
C VAL A 385 19.70 -33.20 -1.11
N GLN A 386 20.62 -32.27 -1.30
CA GLN A 386 21.21 -31.50 -0.21
C GLN A 386 20.46 -30.18 -0.04
N ARG A 387 20.08 -29.84 1.18
CA ARG A 387 19.38 -28.60 1.50
C ARG A 387 19.92 -27.90 2.73
N THR A 388 19.92 -26.58 2.74
CA THR A 388 20.25 -25.76 3.92
C THR A 388 19.01 -25.54 4.79
N PHE A 389 19.20 -25.12 6.05
CA PHE A 389 18.07 -24.76 6.91
C PHE A 389 17.29 -23.57 6.34
N GLU A 390 18.00 -22.62 5.75
CA GLU A 390 17.44 -21.44 5.09
C GLU A 390 16.52 -21.83 3.93
N GLU A 391 16.84 -22.87 3.17
CA GLU A 391 15.99 -23.38 2.08
C GLU A 391 14.71 -24.05 2.61
N PHE A 392 14.75 -24.75 3.75
CA PHE A 392 13.54 -25.25 4.41
C PHE A 392 12.67 -24.11 4.95
N GLN A 393 13.32 -23.07 5.49
CA GLN A 393 12.61 -21.87 5.94
C GLN A 393 11.97 -21.12 4.77
N GLU A 394 12.64 -21.05 3.62
CA GLU A 394 12.08 -20.50 2.40
C GLU A 394 10.85 -21.28 1.92
N LEU A 395 10.93 -22.62 1.92
CA LEU A 395 9.79 -23.49 1.61
C LEU A 395 8.61 -23.20 2.53
N HIS A 396 8.83 -23.18 3.84
CA HIS A 396 7.79 -22.88 4.82
C HIS A 396 7.16 -21.50 4.61
N ASN A 397 8.00 -20.48 4.41
CA ASN A 397 7.53 -19.12 4.15
C ASN A 397 6.66 -19.05 2.89
N LYS A 398 7.02 -19.80 1.83
CA LYS A 398 6.25 -19.86 0.59
C LYS A 398 4.95 -20.62 0.73
N LEU A 399 4.93 -21.71 1.49
CA LEU A 399 3.69 -22.42 1.83
C LEU A 399 2.72 -21.53 2.60
N ARG A 400 3.21 -20.68 3.52
CA ARG A 400 2.39 -19.69 4.24
C ARG A 400 1.75 -18.62 3.35
N LEU A 401 2.26 -18.42 2.14
CA LEU A 401 1.64 -17.54 1.14
C LEU A 401 0.48 -18.23 0.41
N LEU A 402 0.48 -19.57 0.39
CA LEU A 402 -0.49 -20.38 -0.36
C LEU A 402 -1.60 -20.95 0.54
N PHE A 403 -1.28 -21.23 1.81
CA PHE A 403 -2.18 -21.90 2.75
C PHE A 403 -2.32 -21.13 4.06
N PRO A 404 -3.53 -21.10 4.66
CA PRO A 404 -3.75 -20.61 6.03
C PRO A 404 -2.78 -21.25 7.03
N SER A 405 -2.33 -20.48 8.02
CA SER A 405 -1.39 -21.00 9.04
C SER A 405 -1.98 -22.15 9.87
N SER A 406 -3.31 -22.30 9.91
CA SER A 406 -3.99 -23.44 10.56
C SER A 406 -3.83 -24.77 9.83
N LEU A 407 -3.45 -24.75 8.55
CA LEU A 407 -3.24 -25.96 7.73
C LEU A 407 -1.76 -26.35 7.62
N LEU A 408 -0.85 -25.57 8.21
CA LEU A 408 0.58 -25.78 8.10
C LEU A 408 1.18 -26.20 9.46
N PRO A 409 2.14 -27.14 9.48
CA PRO A 409 2.86 -27.46 10.70
C PRO A 409 3.74 -26.30 11.16
N SER A 410 4.01 -26.24 12.47
CA SER A 410 4.94 -25.27 13.04
C SER A 410 6.36 -25.48 12.51
N PHE A 411 7.02 -24.41 12.07
CA PHE A 411 8.41 -24.48 11.63
C PHE A 411 9.40 -24.30 12.80
N PRO A 412 10.54 -25.02 12.80
CA PRO A 412 11.55 -24.88 13.85
C PRO A 412 12.09 -23.46 14.00
N SER A 413 12.37 -23.07 15.24
CA SER A 413 12.92 -21.76 15.59
C SER A 413 14.34 -21.56 15.02
N ARG A 414 14.63 -20.34 14.54
CA ARG A 414 15.98 -19.96 14.09
C ARG A 414 16.99 -19.97 15.24
N PHE A 415 16.53 -19.65 16.45
CA PHE A 415 17.34 -19.63 17.66
C PHE A 415 17.32 -21.00 18.33
N VAL A 416 18.47 -21.67 18.37
CA VAL A 416 18.65 -22.85 19.22
C VAL A 416 19.02 -22.33 20.60
N ILE A 417 18.14 -22.50 21.59
CA ILE A 417 18.44 -22.17 22.98
C ILE A 417 19.36 -23.26 23.53
N GLY A 418 20.63 -22.91 23.77
CA GLY A 418 21.65 -23.81 24.34
C GLY A 418 23.06 -23.54 23.79
N ARG A 419 24.10 -23.67 24.63
CA ARG A 419 25.51 -23.40 24.29
C ARG A 419 26.18 -24.49 23.42
N SER A 420 25.45 -25.24 22.59
CA SER A 420 26.06 -26.27 21.73
C SER A 420 26.59 -25.65 20.44
N ARG A 421 27.93 -25.55 20.34
CA ARG A 421 28.60 -25.11 19.11
C ARG A 421 28.61 -26.23 18.06
N GLY A 422 28.16 -25.90 16.84
CA GLY A 422 28.44 -26.65 15.62
C GLY A 422 27.55 -27.88 15.41
N GLU A 423 28.09 -29.06 15.71
CA GLU A 423 27.58 -30.35 15.22
C GLU A 423 26.33 -30.84 15.98
N ALA A 424 26.33 -30.76 17.31
CA ALA A 424 25.14 -31.10 18.10
C ALA A 424 23.94 -30.20 17.79
N ALA A 425 24.18 -28.94 17.39
CA ALA A 425 23.12 -28.04 16.93
C ALA A 425 22.59 -28.43 15.54
N ALA A 426 23.46 -28.93 14.65
CA ALA A 426 23.05 -29.46 13.36
C ALA A 426 22.23 -30.75 13.52
N GLU A 427 22.64 -31.66 14.40
CA GLU A 427 21.90 -32.90 14.65
C GLU A 427 20.51 -32.65 15.24
N ARG A 428 20.39 -31.78 16.26
CA ARG A 428 19.07 -31.38 16.79
C ARG A 428 18.18 -30.76 15.69
N ARG A 429 18.76 -29.91 14.85
CA ARG A 429 18.04 -29.26 13.75
C ARG A 429 17.60 -30.26 12.69
N LYS A 430 18.37 -31.32 12.45
CA LYS A 430 17.98 -32.44 11.58
C LYS A 430 16.72 -33.14 12.12
N GLU A 431 16.67 -33.41 13.43
CA GLU A 431 15.50 -34.02 14.08
C GLU A 431 14.26 -33.12 14.00
N GLU A 432 14.42 -31.82 14.29
CA GLU A 432 13.33 -30.83 14.18
C GLU A 432 12.79 -30.72 12.75
N LEU A 433 13.69 -30.71 11.75
CA LEU A 433 13.31 -30.66 10.33
C LEU A 433 12.64 -31.98 9.88
N ASN A 434 13.09 -33.14 10.37
CA ASN A 434 12.40 -34.41 10.13
C ASN A 434 10.98 -34.38 10.68
N GLY A 435 10.79 -33.86 11.89
CA GLY A 435 9.45 -33.64 12.46
C GLY A 435 8.61 -32.73 11.58
N TYR A 436 9.14 -31.58 11.16
CA TYR A 436 8.44 -30.64 10.29
C TYR A 436 8.01 -31.27 8.96
N ILE A 437 8.91 -31.97 8.27
CA ILE A 437 8.62 -32.59 6.97
C ILE A 437 7.60 -33.71 7.12
N TRP A 438 7.71 -34.53 8.17
CA TRP A 438 6.77 -35.62 8.40
C TRP A 438 5.34 -35.09 8.53
N HIS A 439 5.14 -34.00 9.29
CA HIS A 439 3.82 -33.38 9.39
C HIS A 439 3.36 -32.73 8.07
N LEU A 440 4.28 -32.23 7.26
CA LEU A 440 3.96 -31.60 5.98
C LEU A 440 3.47 -32.62 4.94
N ILE A 441 4.12 -33.78 4.83
CA ILE A 441 3.72 -34.84 3.88
C ILE A 441 2.45 -35.58 4.31
N HIS A 442 2.08 -35.50 5.60
CA HIS A 442 0.84 -36.07 6.15
C HIS A 442 -0.24 -35.00 6.40
N ALA A 443 -0.05 -33.77 5.92
CA ALA A 443 -1.06 -32.72 6.00
C ALA A 443 -2.25 -33.01 5.07
N ALA A 444 -3.23 -32.11 5.03
CA ALA A 444 -4.34 -32.19 4.09
C ALA A 444 -3.82 -32.32 2.63
N PRO A 445 -4.51 -33.07 1.75
CA PRO A 445 -4.01 -33.36 0.39
C PRO A 445 -3.61 -32.11 -0.39
N GLU A 446 -4.31 -31.00 -0.18
CA GLU A 446 -4.03 -29.71 -0.84
C GLU A 446 -2.66 -29.13 -0.47
N VAL A 447 -2.13 -29.49 0.70
CA VAL A 447 -0.82 -29.05 1.23
C VAL A 447 0.27 -30.07 0.96
N ALA A 448 -0.07 -31.37 1.03
CA ALA A 448 0.87 -32.47 0.89
C ALA A 448 1.23 -32.79 -0.59
N GLU A 449 0.32 -32.52 -1.53
CA GLU A 449 0.49 -32.71 -2.99
C GLU A 449 0.97 -31.45 -3.72
#